data_AF-A0A819QZR9-F1
#
_entry.id   AF-A0A819QZR9-F1
#
_cell.length_a   1.000
_cell.length_b   1.000
_cell.length_c   1.000
_cell.angle_alpha   90.00
_cell.angle_beta   90.00
_cell.angle_gamma   90.00
#
_symmetry.space_group_name_H-M   'P 1'
#
loop_
_entity.id
_entity.type
_entity.pdbx_description
1 polymer ?
#
loop_
_entity_poly.entity_id
_entity_poly.type
_entity_poly.pdbx_seq_one_letter_code
_entity_poly.pdbx_strand_id
1 'polypeptide(L)' 'TGPHSCLGQRYAMNHIMLFISLLIDMDFERANRPNKDKIMYLPTIYPADGCVLNYIKPHQ' A
#
# COMPACT_ATOMS: atom_id res chain seq x y z
N THR A 1 20.40 5.24 -8.19
CA THR A 1 21.23 4.30 -8.97
C THR A 1 22.61 4.23 -8.35
N GLY A 2 23.29 3.10 -8.45
CA GLY A 2 24.60 2.84 -7.84
C GLY A 2 24.90 1.33 -7.81
N PRO A 3 26.07 0.90 -7.30
CA PRO A 3 26.46 -0.51 -7.23
C PRO A 3 25.48 -1.39 -6.45
N HIS A 4 24.67 -0.79 -5.59
CA HIS A 4 23.63 -1.43 -4.78
C HIS A 4 22.23 -1.02 -5.23
N SER A 5 22.00 -0.91 -6.54
CA SER A 5 20.64 -0.72 -7.05
C SER A 5 19.80 -1.98 -6.82
N CYS A 6 18.52 -1.79 -6.49
CA CYS A 6 17.60 -2.90 -6.36
C CYS A 6 17.36 -3.54 -7.73
N LEU A 7 17.83 -4.78 -7.92
CA LEU A 7 17.59 -5.57 -9.13
C LEU A 7 16.09 -5.70 -9.44
N GLY A 8 15.27 -5.82 -8.39
CA GLY A 8 13.82 -5.94 -8.49
C GLY A 8 13.06 -4.63 -8.67
N GLN A 9 13.73 -3.47 -8.77
CA GLN A 9 13.06 -2.16 -8.78
C GLN A 9 11.98 -2.06 -9.86
N ARG A 10 12.30 -2.47 -11.09
CA ARG A 10 11.36 -2.40 -12.22
C ARG A 10 10.19 -3.39 -12.05
N TYR A 11 10.47 -4.58 -11.54
CA TYR A 11 9.44 -5.58 -11.25
C TYR A 11 8.46 -5.06 -10.19
N ALA A 12 8.98 -4.53 -9.08
CA ALA A 12 8.17 -3.96 -8.00
C ALA A 12 7.32 -2.78 -8.49
N MET A 13 7.90 -1.86 -9.27
CA MET A 13 7.16 -0.72 -9.82
C MET A 13 6.03 -1.16 -10.75
N ASN A 14 6.32 -2.08 -11.68
CA ASN A 14 5.30 -2.58 -12.61
C ASN A 14 4.18 -3.31 -11.86
N HIS A 15 4.51 -4.09 -10.83
CA HIS A 15 3.52 -4.79 -10.02
C HIS A 15 2.63 -3.82 -9.23
N ILE A 16 3.21 -2.76 -8.64
CA ILE A 16 2.46 -1.73 -7.93
C ILE A 16 1.54 -0.96 -8.88
N MET A 17 2.05 -0.56 -10.06
CA MET A 17 1.24 0.14 -11.07
C MET A 17 0.04 -0.69 -11.51
N LEU A 18 0.26 -1.97 -11.84
CA LEU A 18 -0.81 -2.87 -12.24
C LEU A 18 -1.82 -3.08 -11.11
N PHE A 19 -1.35 -3.31 -9.88
CA PHE A 19 -2.24 -3.46 -8.73
C PHE A 19 -3.09 -2.22 -8.50
N ILE A 20 -2.52 -1.02 -8.52
CA ILE A 20 -3.26 0.25 -8.36
C ILE A 20 -4.27 0.44 -9.49
N SER A 21 -3.93 0.09 -10.74
CA SER A 21 -4.86 0.22 -11.88
C SER A 21 -6.13 -0.62 -11.71
N LEU A 22 -6.03 -1.79 -11.05
CA LEU A 22 -7.19 -2.62 -10.75
C LEU A 22 -8.07 -2.03 -9.65
N LEU A 23 -7.54 -1.12 -8.82
CA LEU A 23 -8.26 -0.51 -7.72
C LEU A 23 -8.94 0.82 -8.07
N ILE A 24 -8.72 1.37 -9.28
CA ILE A 24 -9.09 2.75 -9.60
C ILE A 24 -10.60 3.02 -9.60
N ASP A 25 -11.40 2.01 -9.93
CA ASP A 25 -12.87 2.08 -9.97
C ASP A 25 -13.53 1.58 -8.67
N MET A 26 -12.74 1.42 -7.60
CA MET A 26 -13.24 0.97 -6.30
C MET A 26 -13.03 2.05 -5.24
N ASP A 27 -14.11 2.36 -4.53
CA ASP A 27 -14.07 3.30 -3.41
C ASP A 27 -13.69 2.57 -2.11
N PHE A 28 -12.70 3.10 -1.42
CA PHE A 28 -12.28 2.59 -0.11
C PHE A 28 -11.96 3.74 0.85
N GLU A 29 -12.26 3.52 2.12
CA GLU A 29 -11.83 4.39 3.21
C GLU A 29 -10.88 3.65 4.16
N ARG A 30 -9.82 4.31 4.63
CA ARG A 30 -8.90 3.72 5.63
C ARG A 30 -9.62 3.58 6.96
N ALA A 31 -9.70 2.36 7.47
CA ALA A 31 -10.32 2.06 8.75
C ALA A 31 -9.66 2.89 9.87
N ASN A 32 -10.48 3.47 10.75
CA ASN A 32 -9.97 4.21 11.89
C ASN A 32 -9.52 3.23 12.97
N ARG A 33 -8.21 2.96 13.05
CA ARG A 33 -7.60 2.07 14.03
C ARG A 33 -6.56 2.83 14.88
N PRO A 34 -6.34 2.42 16.14
CA PRO A 34 -5.27 2.99 16.96
C PRO A 34 -3.90 2.89 16.26
N ASN A 35 -3.01 3.85 16.52
CA ASN A 35 -1.64 3.88 15.98
C ASN A 35 -1.52 4.05 14.46
N LYS A 36 -2.56 4.57 13.78
CA LYS A 36 -2.60 4.89 12.34
C LYS A 36 -1.40 5.70 11.83
N ASP A 37 -0.88 6.62 12.64
CA ASP A 37 0.23 7.51 12.29
C ASP A 37 1.59 7.00 12.80
N LYS A 38 1.62 5.81 13.41
CA LYS A 38 2.85 5.21 13.92
C LYS A 38 3.44 4.26 12.90
N ILE A 39 4.77 4.28 12.83
CA ILE A 39 5.57 3.37 12.03
C ILE A 39 6.06 2.24 12.94
N MET A 40 6.04 1.01 12.43
CA MET A 40 6.60 -0.17 13.06
C MET A 40 7.89 -0.57 12.32
N TYR A 41 8.93 -0.87 13.10
CA TYR A 41 10.25 -1.27 12.60
C TYR A 41 10.47 -2.78 12.83
N LEU A 42 10.23 -3.57 11.79
CA LEU A 42 10.51 -5.01 11.72
C LEU A 42 11.69 -5.22 10.73
N PRO A 43 11.93 -6.39 10.10
CA PRO A 43 12.93 -6.52 9.04
C PRO A 43 12.74 -5.51 7.89
N THR A 44 11.53 -4.96 7.74
CA THR A 44 11.26 -3.76 6.93
C THR A 44 10.30 -2.82 7.68
N ILE A 45 10.08 -1.63 7.13
CA ILE A 45 9.25 -0.56 7.72
C ILE A 45 7.79 -0.74 7.28
N TYR A 46 6.85 -0.69 8.24
CA TYR A 46 5.41 -0.83 7.98
C TYR A 46 4.56 0.15 8.79
N PRO A 47 3.37 0.54 8.32
CA PRO A 47 2.36 1.23 9.14
C PRO A 47 1.86 0.33 10.28
N ALA A 48 1.80 0.85 11.50
CA ALA A 48 1.46 0.05 12.69
C ALA A 48 -0.01 -0.40 12.74
N ASP A 49 -0.90 0.24 11.99
CA ASP A 49 -2.33 -0.10 11.90
C ASP A 49 -2.63 -1.15 10.81
N GLY A 50 -1.62 -1.59 10.06
CA GLY A 50 -1.75 -2.56 8.97
C GLY A 50 -2.49 -2.03 7.73
N CYS A 51 -2.73 -0.72 7.62
CA CYS A 51 -3.43 -0.09 6.48
C CYS A 51 -4.75 -0.77 6.08
N VAL A 52 -5.56 -1.17 7.07
CA VAL A 52 -6.84 -1.82 6.79
C VAL A 52 -7.81 -0.84 6.08
N LEU A 53 -8.45 -1.31 5.02
CA LEU A 53 -9.41 -0.55 4.21
C LEU A 53 -10.83 -1.10 4.39
N ASN A 54 -11.82 -0.20 4.39
CA ASN A 54 -13.23 -0.53 4.27
C ASN A 54 -13.66 -0.27 2.83
N TYR A 55 -14.23 -1.29 2.17
CA TYR A 55 -14.81 -1.12 0.84
C TYR A 55 -16.15 -0.40 0.92
N ILE A 56 -16.30 0.65 0.11
CA ILE A 56 -17.53 1.40 -0.05
C ILE A 56 -18.19 0.87 -1.32
N LYS A 57 -19.42 0.39 -1.19
CA LYS A 57 -20.19 -0.01 -2.36
C LYS A 57 -20.40 1.23 -3.23
N PRO A 58 -20.14 1.16 -4.54
CA PRO A 58 -20.45 2.26 -5.44
C PRO A 58 -21.95 2.57 -5.31
N HIS A 59 -22.28 3.87 -5.30
CA HIS A 59 -23.67 4.30 -5.30
C HIS A 59 -24.30 3.80 -6.60
N GLN A 60 -25.20 2.83 -6.48
CA GLN A 60 -26.04 2.37 -7.59
C GLN A 60 -26.97 3.50 -8.03
#